data_AF-T1CLQ7-F1
#
_entry.id   AF-T1CLQ7-F1
#
_cell.length_a   1.000
_cell.length_b   1.000
_cell.length_c   1.000
_cell.angle_alpha   90.00
_cell.angle_beta   90.00
_cell.angle_gamma   90.00
#
_symmetry.space_group_name_H-M   'P 1'
#
loop_
_entity.id
_entity.type
_entity.pdbx_description
1 polymer ?
#
loop_
_entity_poly.entity_id
_entity_poly.type
_entity_poly.pdbx_seq_one_letter_code
_entity_poly.pdbx_strand_id
1 'polypeptide(L)'
;MAKSRLRSKIGQLEEALDGRFNAHHARMCRHIIDHIDFLDQTILSLTKDICDGTLDFDQAMTILCSIPGVSETTAQVIIAETGGDMGKFPTSDHLCAWAGVAPASYESAGKRRPAGTRHGAPWLTRSLIEAARAAARTKGTYYSAQYARIAKRRGANKAAVAVAHSILDTSWHLLSTGTLYQDPGSDYFDRLCNPASQAKKLAMRIKALGYEVTVTEKVA
;
A
#
# COMPACT_ATOMS: atom_id res chain seq x y z
N MET A 1 2.53 -29.38 -4.38
CA MET A 1 2.72 -29.20 -5.85
C MET A 1 3.45 -27.90 -6.12
N ALA A 2 4.33 -27.85 -7.13
CA ALA A 2 5.08 -26.65 -7.50
C ALA A 2 4.15 -25.48 -7.87
N LYS A 3 4.33 -24.31 -7.24
CA LYS A 3 3.54 -23.09 -7.49
C LYS A 3 4.38 -22.03 -8.21
N SER A 4 3.74 -21.24 -9.08
CA SER A 4 4.34 -20.07 -9.74
C SER A 4 5.69 -20.38 -10.44
N ARG A 5 6.77 -19.66 -10.11
CA ARG A 5 8.12 -19.79 -10.68
C ARG A 5 8.75 -21.18 -10.52
N LEU A 6 8.25 -22.01 -9.59
CA LEU A 6 8.71 -23.40 -9.47
C LEU A 6 8.16 -24.30 -10.59
N ARG A 7 7.05 -23.92 -11.25
CA ARG A 7 6.48 -24.72 -12.34
C ARG A 7 7.39 -24.76 -13.57
N SER A 8 8.05 -23.66 -13.91
CA SER A 8 9.02 -23.63 -15.01
C SER A 8 10.29 -24.41 -14.72
N LYS A 9 10.50 -24.82 -13.46
CA LYS A 9 11.67 -25.58 -13.00
C LYS A 9 11.36 -27.06 -12.75
N ILE A 10 10.18 -27.56 -13.12
CA ILE A 10 9.80 -28.96 -12.87
C ILE A 10 10.82 -29.92 -13.46
N GLY A 11 11.23 -29.75 -14.74
CA GLY A 11 12.26 -30.62 -15.33
C GLY A 11 13.61 -30.60 -14.60
N GLN A 12 14.04 -29.43 -14.10
CA GLN A 12 15.26 -29.32 -13.28
C GLN A 12 15.11 -29.95 -11.89
N LEU A 13 13.90 -29.91 -11.32
CA LEU A 13 13.59 -30.56 -10.05
C LEU A 13 13.52 -32.08 -10.21
N GLU A 14 12.99 -32.57 -11.34
CA GLU A 14 12.99 -33.98 -11.71
C GLU A 14 14.43 -34.47 -11.94
N GLU A 15 15.24 -33.73 -12.70
CA GLU A 15 16.66 -34.05 -12.92
C GLU A 15 17.49 -33.99 -11.63
N ALA A 16 17.20 -33.07 -10.71
CA ALA A 16 17.82 -33.03 -9.37
C ALA A 16 17.42 -34.20 -8.48
N LEU A 17 16.30 -34.86 -8.77
CA LEU A 17 15.87 -36.11 -8.13
C LEU A 17 16.43 -37.34 -8.86
N ASP A 18 16.97 -37.16 -10.07
CA ASP A 18 17.67 -38.19 -10.83
C ASP A 18 19.07 -38.39 -10.24
N GLY A 19 19.12 -39.31 -9.26
CA GLY A 19 20.25 -39.55 -8.38
C GLY A 19 19.89 -40.59 -7.30
N ARG A 20 20.57 -40.59 -6.15
CA ARG A 20 20.28 -41.52 -5.04
C ARG A 20 19.15 -41.02 -4.14
N PHE A 21 17.92 -40.89 -4.66
CA PHE A 21 16.75 -40.69 -3.80
C PHE A 21 16.40 -42.01 -3.10
N ASN A 22 16.72 -42.11 -1.80
CA ASN A 22 16.54 -43.33 -1.03
C ASN A 22 15.39 -43.18 -0.03
N ALA A 23 15.04 -44.27 0.67
CA ALA A 23 13.97 -44.26 1.65
C ALA A 23 14.17 -43.25 2.79
N HIS A 24 15.42 -42.92 3.15
CA HIS A 24 15.70 -41.88 4.15
C HIS A 24 15.34 -40.49 3.64
N HIS A 25 15.73 -40.13 2.40
CA HIS A 25 15.34 -38.88 1.76
C HIS A 25 13.81 -38.76 1.64
N ALA A 26 13.13 -39.84 1.24
CA ALA A 26 11.67 -39.88 1.17
C ALA A 26 11.00 -39.57 2.51
N ARG A 27 11.52 -40.14 3.62
CA ARG A 27 11.02 -39.85 4.97
C ARG A 27 11.25 -38.38 5.37
N MET A 28 12.42 -37.82 5.08
CA MET A 28 12.70 -36.41 5.38
C MET A 28 11.78 -35.46 4.60
N CYS A 29 11.59 -35.69 3.30
CA CYS A 29 10.66 -34.92 2.48
C CYS A 29 9.22 -35.04 2.99
N ARG A 30 8.81 -36.24 3.44
CA ARG A 30 7.49 -36.45 4.06
C ARG A 30 7.31 -35.57 5.29
N HIS A 31 8.26 -35.56 6.23
CA HIS A 31 8.18 -34.71 7.41
C HIS A 31 8.07 -33.22 7.08
N ILE A 32 8.79 -32.74 6.06
CA ILE A 32 8.68 -31.34 5.62
C ILE A 32 7.29 -31.06 5.04
N ILE A 33 6.75 -31.96 4.23
CA ILE A 33 5.41 -31.82 3.65
C ILE A 33 4.35 -31.83 4.77
N ASP A 34 4.43 -32.78 5.69
CA ASP A 34 3.48 -32.88 6.81
C ASP A 34 3.53 -31.62 7.68
N HIS A 35 4.71 -31.02 7.87
CA HIS A 35 4.83 -29.75 8.60
C HIS A 35 4.26 -28.57 7.81
N ILE A 36 4.43 -28.52 6.49
CA ILE A 36 3.78 -27.52 5.64
C ILE A 36 2.26 -27.65 5.76
N ASP A 37 1.73 -28.87 5.66
CA ASP A 37 0.28 -29.13 5.77
C ASP A 37 -0.24 -28.71 7.15
N PHE A 38 0.50 -29.00 8.23
CA PHE A 38 0.16 -28.55 9.59
C PHE A 38 0.11 -27.01 9.69
N LEU A 39 1.11 -26.32 9.13
CA LEU A 39 1.16 -24.86 9.15
C LEU A 39 0.03 -24.25 8.32
N ASP A 40 -0.30 -24.82 7.16
CA ASP A 40 -1.43 -24.39 6.33
C ASP A 40 -2.75 -24.54 7.09
N GLN A 41 -2.97 -25.66 7.78
CA GLN A 41 -4.18 -25.84 8.63
C GLN A 41 -4.22 -24.86 9.81
N THR A 42 -3.07 -24.60 10.44
CA THR A 42 -2.98 -23.63 11.54
C THR A 42 -3.31 -22.22 11.05
N ILE A 43 -2.80 -21.83 9.88
CA ILE A 43 -3.12 -20.53 9.25
C ILE A 43 -4.61 -20.43 8.95
N LEU A 44 -5.24 -21.47 8.41
CA LEU A 44 -6.68 -21.47 8.14
C LEU A 44 -7.50 -21.33 9.42
N SER A 45 -7.14 -22.05 10.49
CA SER A 45 -7.81 -21.91 11.79
C SER A 45 -7.71 -20.49 12.33
N LEU A 46 -6.50 -19.92 12.36
CA LEU A 46 -6.29 -18.56 12.86
C LEU A 46 -6.96 -17.50 11.99
N THR A 47 -7.01 -17.72 10.67
CA THR A 47 -7.70 -16.81 9.75
C THR A 47 -9.20 -16.79 10.07
N LYS A 48 -9.79 -17.95 10.35
CA LYS A 48 -11.18 -18.04 10.78
C LYS A 48 -11.40 -17.30 12.10
N ASP A 49 -10.54 -17.52 13.10
CA ASP A 49 -10.66 -16.85 14.40
C ASP A 49 -10.57 -15.32 14.26
N ILE A 50 -9.73 -14.82 13.35
CA ILE A 50 -9.64 -13.39 13.03
C ILE A 50 -10.94 -12.88 12.39
N CYS A 51 -11.45 -13.58 11.37
CA CYS A 51 -12.70 -13.21 10.71
C CYS A 51 -13.85 -13.13 11.72
N ASP A 52 -13.99 -14.16 12.56
CA ASP A 52 -15.01 -14.24 13.62
C ASP A 52 -14.85 -13.09 14.63
N GLY A 53 -13.61 -12.74 15.00
CA GLY A 53 -13.31 -11.60 15.87
C GLY A 53 -13.57 -10.22 15.25
N THR A 54 -13.78 -10.14 13.94
CA THR A 54 -14.08 -8.88 13.23
C THR A 54 -15.54 -8.69 12.84
N LEU A 55 -16.44 -9.62 13.21
CA LEU A 55 -17.86 -9.56 12.86
C LEU A 55 -18.56 -8.29 13.36
N ASP A 56 -18.23 -7.83 14.56
CA ASP A 56 -18.77 -6.59 15.13
C ASP A 56 -18.33 -5.33 14.35
N PHE A 57 -17.37 -5.46 13.44
CA PHE A 57 -16.79 -4.39 12.64
C PHE A 57 -17.11 -4.51 11.15
N ASP A 58 -18.14 -5.28 10.76
CA ASP A 58 -18.49 -5.54 9.35
C ASP A 58 -18.65 -4.25 8.51
N GLN A 59 -19.26 -3.21 9.08
CA GLN A 59 -19.38 -1.91 8.43
C GLN A 59 -18.01 -1.25 8.21
N ALA A 60 -17.14 -1.26 9.22
CA ALA A 60 -15.79 -0.71 9.11
C ALA A 60 -14.94 -1.50 8.12
N MET A 61 -15.06 -2.83 8.09
CA MET A 61 -14.42 -3.71 7.12
C MET A 61 -14.84 -3.37 5.69
N THR A 62 -16.14 -3.20 5.46
CA THR A 62 -16.69 -2.82 4.14
C THR A 62 -16.15 -1.46 3.69
N ILE A 63 -16.12 -0.47 4.58
CA ILE A 63 -15.57 0.86 4.30
C ILE A 63 -14.09 0.77 3.96
N LEU A 64 -13.28 0.09 4.77
CA LEU A 64 -11.84 -0.01 4.56
C LEU A 64 -11.50 -0.75 3.26
N CYS A 65 -12.19 -1.86 2.97
CA CYS A 65 -11.96 -2.67 1.77
C CYS A 65 -12.41 -1.96 0.47
N SER A 66 -13.18 -0.87 0.56
CA SER A 66 -13.51 -0.04 -0.60
C SER A 66 -12.32 0.78 -1.13
N ILE A 67 -11.28 0.96 -0.31
CA ILE A 67 -10.08 1.73 -0.67
C ILE A 67 -9.16 0.86 -1.56
N PRO A 68 -8.76 1.32 -2.75
CA PRO A 68 -7.85 0.57 -3.62
C PRO A 68 -6.56 0.17 -2.90
N GLY A 69 -6.25 -1.12 -2.93
CA GLY A 69 -5.05 -1.68 -2.31
C GLY A 69 -5.22 -2.12 -0.85
N VAL A 70 -6.31 -1.75 -0.17
CA VAL A 70 -6.63 -2.28 1.17
C VAL A 70 -7.31 -3.63 1.01
N SER A 71 -6.64 -4.70 1.42
CA SER A 71 -7.23 -6.03 1.50
C SER A 71 -7.95 -6.23 2.82
N GLU A 72 -8.73 -7.31 2.92
CA GLU A 72 -9.36 -7.75 4.17
C GLU A 72 -8.35 -7.84 5.32
N THR A 73 -7.20 -8.47 5.10
CA THR A 73 -6.13 -8.55 6.11
C THR A 73 -5.62 -7.18 6.54
N THR A 74 -5.45 -6.24 5.61
CA THR A 74 -5.02 -4.87 5.97
C THR A 74 -6.11 -4.16 6.77
N ALA A 75 -7.38 -4.32 6.40
CA ALA A 75 -8.51 -3.76 7.14
C ALA A 75 -8.61 -4.34 8.56
N GLN A 76 -8.45 -5.66 8.71
CA GLN A 76 -8.37 -6.35 10.00
C GLN A 76 -7.25 -5.78 10.87
N VAL A 77 -6.06 -5.53 10.31
CA VAL A 77 -4.94 -4.91 11.03
C VAL A 77 -5.26 -3.47 11.45
N ILE A 78 -5.89 -2.67 10.58
CA ILE A 78 -6.31 -1.30 10.92
C ILE A 78 -7.28 -1.34 12.11
N ILE A 79 -8.27 -2.23 12.09
CA ILE A 79 -9.25 -2.38 13.18
C ILE A 79 -8.58 -2.91 14.44
N ALA A 80 -7.72 -3.92 14.36
CA ALA A 80 -7.04 -4.47 15.53
C ALA A 80 -6.15 -3.43 16.25
N GLU A 81 -5.48 -2.56 15.49
CA GLU A 81 -4.56 -1.56 16.02
C GLU A 81 -5.27 -0.31 16.54
N THR A 82 -6.39 0.09 15.90
CA THR A 82 -7.13 1.32 16.27
C THR A 82 -8.33 1.05 17.18
N GLY A 83 -8.86 -0.17 17.13
CA GLY A 83 -10.16 -0.55 17.69
C GLY A 83 -11.37 -0.07 16.88
N GLY A 84 -11.18 0.36 15.62
CA GLY A 84 -12.25 0.79 14.72
C GLY A 84 -12.89 2.16 15.02
N ASP A 85 -12.74 2.65 16.25
CA ASP A 85 -13.24 3.95 16.70
C ASP A 85 -12.25 5.08 16.43
N MET A 86 -12.58 5.94 15.46
CA MET A 86 -11.77 7.12 15.11
C MET A 86 -11.88 8.26 16.13
N GLY A 87 -12.86 8.23 17.05
CA GLY A 87 -13.02 9.22 18.12
C GLY A 87 -11.84 9.25 19.10
N LYS A 88 -11.04 8.17 19.16
CA LYS A 88 -9.78 8.12 19.92
C LYS A 88 -8.70 9.05 19.36
N PHE A 89 -8.82 9.46 18.10
CA PHE A 89 -7.87 10.33 17.41
C PHE A 89 -8.55 11.66 17.06
N PRO A 90 -8.14 12.80 17.67
CA PRO A 90 -8.78 14.09 17.42
C PRO A 90 -8.77 14.53 15.95
N THR A 91 -7.74 14.14 15.19
CA THR A 91 -7.63 14.39 13.75
C THR A 91 -6.96 13.21 13.05
N SER A 92 -7.12 13.13 11.73
CA SER A 92 -6.40 12.15 10.89
C SER A 92 -4.87 12.27 11.02
N ASP A 93 -4.34 13.49 11.20
CA ASP A 93 -2.93 13.73 11.46
C ASP A 93 -2.45 13.04 12.75
N HIS A 94 -3.28 13.01 13.81
CA HIS A 94 -2.95 12.30 15.04
C HIS A 94 -2.86 10.79 14.81
N LEU A 95 -3.77 10.21 14.02
CA LEU A 95 -3.71 8.80 13.64
C LEU A 95 -2.45 8.51 12.81
N CYS A 96 -2.15 9.32 11.81
CA CYS A 96 -0.97 9.14 10.94
C CYS A 96 0.35 9.29 11.72
N ALA A 97 0.39 10.24 12.66
CA ALA A 97 1.47 10.44 13.61
C ALA A 97 1.67 9.23 14.52
N TRP A 98 0.60 8.72 15.12
CA TRP A 98 0.62 7.56 16.01
C TRP A 98 1.05 6.29 15.28
N ALA A 99 0.51 6.07 14.07
CA ALA A 99 0.85 4.92 13.24
C ALA A 99 2.30 4.94 12.74
N GLY A 100 2.97 6.11 12.73
CA GLY A 100 4.36 6.24 12.27
C GLY A 100 4.51 6.46 10.75
N VAL A 101 3.41 6.73 10.04
CA VAL A 101 3.42 7.05 8.60
C VAL A 101 3.56 8.55 8.32
N ALA A 102 3.41 9.40 9.34
CA ALA A 102 3.71 10.82 9.25
C ALA A 102 5.23 11.10 9.22
N PRO A 103 5.68 12.17 8.53
CA PRO A 103 7.06 12.63 8.61
C PRO A 103 7.47 12.89 10.06
N ALA A 104 8.64 12.40 10.48
CA ALA A 104 9.18 12.74 11.79
C ALA A 104 9.70 14.19 11.80
N SER A 105 9.61 14.85 12.96
CA SER A 105 10.22 16.16 13.21
C SER A 105 11.06 16.07 14.48
N TYR A 106 12.37 16.29 14.35
CA TYR A 106 13.30 16.36 15.48
C TYR A 106 13.82 17.79 15.61
N GLU A 107 13.18 18.55 16.50
CA GLU A 107 13.55 19.92 16.80
C GLU A 107 13.84 20.06 18.29
N SER A 108 15.02 20.57 18.63
CA SER A 108 15.44 20.83 20.01
C SER A 108 16.12 22.19 20.08
N ALA A 109 15.69 23.06 21.00
CA ALA A 109 16.26 24.40 21.14
C ALA A 109 16.33 25.19 19.81
N GLY A 110 15.27 25.13 18.99
CA GLY A 110 15.19 25.81 17.69
C GLY A 110 16.06 25.22 16.57
N LYS A 111 16.78 24.12 16.82
CA LYS A 111 17.60 23.44 15.81
C LYS A 111 16.87 22.20 15.29
N ARG A 112 16.64 22.17 13.97
CA ARG A 112 16.10 21.01 13.26
C ARG A 112 17.19 20.01 12.94
N ARG A 113 16.96 18.75 13.24
CA ARG A 113 17.84 17.63 12.92
C ARG A 113 17.23 16.79 11.78
N PRO A 114 18.05 16.07 10.99
CA PRO A 114 17.55 15.09 10.06
C PRO A 114 16.68 14.08 10.80
N ALA A 115 15.42 13.98 10.39
CA ALA A 115 14.46 13.05 10.97
C ALA A 115 14.22 11.91 9.97
N GLY A 116 14.34 10.68 10.45
CA GLY A 116 14.03 9.48 9.68
C GLY A 116 12.53 9.20 9.63
N THR A 117 12.15 7.94 9.45
CA THR A 117 10.76 7.52 9.66
C THR A 117 10.44 7.57 11.16
N ARG A 118 9.22 8.00 11.52
CA ARG A 118 8.76 7.98 12.90
C ARG A 118 8.57 6.54 13.37
N HIS A 119 8.85 6.28 14.65
CA HIS A 119 8.44 5.02 15.27
C HIS A 119 6.93 5.06 15.56
N GLY A 120 6.22 4.01 15.17
CA GLY A 120 4.78 3.86 15.39
C GLY A 120 4.40 2.39 15.42
N ALA A 121 3.12 2.08 15.19
CA ALA A 121 2.60 0.72 15.15
C ALA A 121 3.26 -0.09 14.01
N PRO A 122 4.15 -1.08 14.30
CA PRO A 122 4.95 -1.74 13.27
C PRO A 122 4.12 -2.59 12.31
N TRP A 123 3.11 -3.29 12.85
CA TRP A 123 2.21 -4.12 12.06
C TRP A 123 1.34 -3.27 11.14
N LEU A 124 0.73 -2.21 11.69
CA LEU A 124 -0.04 -1.25 10.91
C LEU A 124 0.79 -0.60 9.80
N THR A 125 2.00 -0.11 10.12
CA THR A 125 2.89 0.50 9.14
C THR A 125 3.23 -0.46 8.01
N ARG A 126 3.56 -1.72 8.35
CA ARG A 126 3.91 -2.74 7.36
C ARG A 126 2.73 -3.05 6.45
N SER A 127 1.54 -3.28 7.01
CA SER A 127 0.32 -3.56 6.26
C SER A 127 -0.07 -2.39 5.36
N LEU A 128 0.06 -1.14 5.84
CA LEU A 128 -0.20 0.06 5.04
C LEU A 128 0.80 0.23 3.89
N ILE A 129 2.08 -0.12 4.08
CA ILE A 129 3.08 -0.08 3.00
C ILE A 129 2.75 -1.11 1.92
N GLU A 130 2.33 -2.33 2.30
CA GLU A 130 1.91 -3.34 1.33
C GLU A 130 0.63 -2.90 0.59
N ALA A 131 -0.35 -2.35 1.31
CA ALA A 131 -1.55 -1.79 0.72
C ALA A 131 -1.24 -0.65 -0.24
N ALA A 132 -0.33 0.26 0.13
CA ALA A 132 0.13 1.34 -0.72
C ALA A 132 0.81 0.84 -2.01
N ARG A 133 1.62 -0.22 -1.93
CA ARG A 133 2.24 -0.86 -3.10
C ARG A 133 1.22 -1.57 -3.98
N ALA A 134 0.16 -2.13 -3.41
CA ALA A 134 -0.96 -2.70 -4.17
C ALA A 134 -1.78 -1.59 -4.85
N ALA A 135 -2.13 -0.53 -4.12
CA ALA A 135 -2.82 0.65 -4.62
C ALA A 135 -2.07 1.28 -5.80
N ALA A 136 -0.75 1.43 -5.67
CA ALA A 136 0.12 1.97 -6.70
C ALA A 136 0.09 1.18 -8.03
N ARG A 137 -0.23 -0.12 -8.00
CA ARG A 137 -0.35 -0.97 -9.19
C ARG A 137 -1.75 -0.94 -9.81
N THR A 138 -2.74 -0.36 -9.12
CA THR A 138 -4.11 -0.25 -9.60
C THR A 138 -4.23 0.96 -10.53
N LYS A 139 -4.23 0.71 -11.85
CA LYS A 139 -4.21 1.76 -12.87
C LYS A 139 -5.48 2.62 -12.83
N GLY A 140 -5.34 3.91 -13.18
CA GLY A 140 -6.46 4.84 -13.27
C GLY A 140 -6.91 5.44 -11.92
N THR A 141 -6.27 5.05 -10.82
CA THR A 141 -6.64 5.51 -9.48
C THR A 141 -5.82 6.72 -9.02
N TYR A 142 -6.37 7.51 -8.09
CA TYR A 142 -5.65 8.59 -7.42
C TYR A 142 -4.32 8.14 -6.80
N TYR A 143 -4.32 7.02 -6.07
CA TYR A 143 -3.10 6.52 -5.39
C TYR A 143 -2.01 6.10 -6.38
N SER A 144 -2.37 5.55 -7.55
CA SER A 144 -1.38 5.24 -8.60
C SER A 144 -0.70 6.49 -9.16
N ALA A 145 -1.47 7.57 -9.38
CA ALA A 145 -0.95 8.85 -9.82
C ALA A 145 -0.07 9.52 -8.75
N GLN A 146 -0.51 9.47 -7.49
CA GLN A 146 0.24 9.98 -6.34
C GLN A 146 1.59 9.26 -6.21
N TYR A 147 1.57 7.92 -6.25
CA TYR A 147 2.78 7.09 -6.18
C TYR A 147 3.75 7.45 -7.29
N ALA A 148 3.32 7.45 -8.56
CA ALA A 148 4.17 7.71 -9.71
C ALA A 148 4.86 9.09 -9.63
N ARG A 149 4.11 10.13 -9.23
CA ARG A 149 4.60 11.50 -9.09
C ARG A 149 5.67 11.64 -8.00
N ILE A 150 5.52 10.92 -6.89
CA ILE A 150 6.49 10.95 -5.79
C ILE A 150 7.69 10.07 -6.10
N ALA A 151 7.47 8.86 -6.63
CA ALA A 151 8.51 7.89 -6.94
C ALA A 151 9.53 8.48 -7.93
N LYS A 152 9.06 9.20 -8.96
CA LYS A 152 9.92 9.89 -9.93
C LYS A 152 10.88 10.91 -9.30
N ARG A 153 10.49 11.54 -8.19
CA ARG A 153 11.27 12.62 -7.55
C ARG A 153 12.06 12.16 -6.32
N ARG A 154 11.56 11.16 -5.59
CA ARG A 154 12.04 10.79 -4.25
C ARG A 154 12.32 9.29 -4.08
N GLY A 155 12.05 8.48 -5.10
CA GLY A 155 12.24 7.03 -5.06
C GLY A 155 11.01 6.26 -4.54
N ALA A 156 10.98 4.97 -4.87
CA ALA A 156 9.84 4.07 -4.63
C ALA A 156 9.43 3.96 -3.15
N ASN A 157 10.39 3.82 -2.24
CA ASN A 157 10.08 3.62 -0.82
C ASN A 157 9.44 4.87 -0.19
N LYS A 158 9.91 6.07 -0.53
CA LYS A 158 9.30 7.32 -0.05
C LYS A 158 7.90 7.53 -0.64
N ALA A 159 7.68 7.08 -1.87
CA ALA A 159 6.35 7.11 -2.49
C ALA A 159 5.37 6.14 -1.80
N ALA A 160 5.82 4.92 -1.47
CA ALA A 160 5.00 3.95 -0.75
C ALA A 160 4.56 4.49 0.62
N VAL A 161 5.46 5.12 1.39
CA VAL A 161 5.13 5.74 2.68
C VAL A 161 4.14 6.90 2.53
N ALA A 162 4.29 7.73 1.50
CA ALA A 162 3.37 8.84 1.26
C ALA A 162 1.95 8.38 0.86
N VAL A 163 1.85 7.31 0.08
CA VAL A 163 0.56 6.68 -0.25
C VAL A 163 -0.03 6.00 0.98
N ALA A 164 0.77 5.31 1.79
CA ALA A 164 0.34 4.71 3.06
C ALA A 164 -0.25 5.76 4.02
N HIS A 165 0.40 6.92 4.14
CA HIS A 165 -0.16 8.06 4.87
C HIS A 165 -1.52 8.49 4.30
N SER A 166 -1.64 8.60 2.98
CA SER A 166 -2.87 9.06 2.34
C SER A 166 -4.01 8.04 2.47
N ILE A 167 -3.70 6.74 2.44
CA ILE A 167 -4.66 5.66 2.72
C ILE A 167 -5.16 5.79 4.16
N LEU A 168 -4.28 5.93 5.14
CA LEU A 168 -4.67 5.99 6.56
C LEU A 168 -5.44 7.28 6.90
N ASP A 169 -5.03 8.40 6.32
CA ASP A 169 -5.74 9.67 6.40
C ASP A 169 -7.17 9.54 5.85
N THR A 170 -7.30 8.92 4.67
CA THR A 170 -8.61 8.63 4.06
C THR A 170 -9.42 7.68 4.93
N SER A 171 -8.82 6.61 5.47
CA SER A 171 -9.48 5.67 6.38
C SER A 171 -10.08 6.37 7.60
N TRP A 172 -9.36 7.33 8.20
CA TRP A 172 -9.88 8.10 9.33
C TRP A 172 -11.16 8.84 8.97
N HIS A 173 -11.16 9.53 7.82
CA HIS A 173 -12.34 10.26 7.36
C HIS A 173 -13.50 9.31 7.05
N LEU A 174 -13.26 8.26 6.28
CA LEU A 174 -14.32 7.32 5.86
C LEU A 174 -14.95 6.57 7.05
N LEU A 175 -14.14 6.16 8.02
CA LEU A 175 -14.64 5.51 9.24
C LEU A 175 -15.41 6.49 10.14
N SER A 176 -15.00 7.76 10.18
CA SER A 176 -15.71 8.80 10.94
C SER A 176 -17.06 9.17 10.31
N THR A 177 -17.15 9.17 8.97
CA THR A 177 -18.37 9.53 8.24
C THR A 177 -19.26 8.33 7.90
N GLY A 178 -18.75 7.11 7.99
CA GLY A 178 -19.46 5.90 7.60
C GLY A 178 -19.64 5.76 6.08
N THR A 179 -18.81 6.41 5.27
CA THR A 179 -18.96 6.46 3.80
C THR A 179 -17.96 5.56 3.10
N LEU A 180 -18.33 5.04 1.92
CA LEU A 180 -17.42 4.29 1.06
C LEU A 180 -16.43 5.22 0.33
N TYR A 181 -15.27 4.69 -0.03
CA TYR A 181 -14.27 5.41 -0.79
C TYR A 181 -14.78 5.78 -2.19
N GLN A 182 -14.61 7.04 -2.55
CA GLN A 182 -14.86 7.55 -3.90
C GLN A 182 -13.51 8.01 -4.47
N ASP A 183 -13.06 7.34 -5.53
CA ASP A 183 -11.76 7.65 -6.13
C ASP A 183 -11.81 9.01 -6.85
N PRO A 184 -10.94 9.97 -6.47
CA PRO A 184 -10.82 11.22 -7.21
C PRO A 184 -10.38 11.03 -8.66
N GLY A 185 -9.74 9.91 -9.01
CA GLY A 185 -9.23 9.60 -10.34
C GLY A 185 -7.76 9.96 -10.55
N SER A 186 -7.13 9.34 -11.55
CA SER A 186 -5.70 9.56 -11.85
C SER A 186 -5.36 10.96 -12.34
N ASP A 187 -6.33 11.69 -12.89
CA ASP A 187 -6.19 13.04 -13.43
C ASP A 187 -6.31 14.14 -12.34
N TYR A 188 -6.55 13.76 -11.09
CA TYR A 188 -6.71 14.69 -9.97
C TYR A 188 -5.57 15.71 -9.86
N PHE A 189 -4.32 15.25 -9.98
CA PHE A 189 -3.15 16.15 -9.89
C PHE A 189 -2.98 17.05 -11.12
N ASP A 190 -3.55 16.67 -12.26
CA ASP A 190 -3.55 17.48 -13.47
C ASP A 190 -4.60 18.58 -13.38
N ARG A 191 -5.80 18.27 -12.87
CA ARG A 191 -6.87 19.26 -12.59
C ARG A 191 -6.44 20.33 -11.58
N LEU A 192 -5.63 19.98 -10.59
CA LEU A 192 -5.07 20.92 -9.61
C LEU A 192 -4.00 21.85 -10.19
N CYS A 193 -3.40 21.49 -11.32
CA CYS A 193 -2.42 22.34 -11.97
C CYS A 193 -3.16 23.41 -12.78
N ASN A 194 -2.85 24.68 -12.52
CA ASN A 194 -3.37 25.79 -13.31
C ASN A 194 -3.13 25.50 -14.82
N PRO A 195 -4.18 25.48 -15.67
CA PRO A 195 -4.07 25.17 -17.10
C PRO A 195 -3.02 26.03 -17.81
N ALA A 196 -2.92 27.31 -17.44
CA ALA A 196 -1.92 28.23 -17.99
C ALA A 196 -0.48 27.81 -17.63
N SER A 197 -0.27 27.29 -16.41
CA SER A 197 1.05 26.80 -15.98
C SER A 197 1.45 25.51 -16.71
N GLN A 198 0.48 24.60 -16.91
CA GLN A 198 0.66 23.40 -17.73
C GLN A 198 0.98 23.75 -19.18
N ALA A 199 0.19 24.62 -19.80
CA ALA A 199 0.39 25.07 -21.17
C ALA A 199 1.77 25.73 -21.38
N LYS A 200 2.19 26.58 -20.43
CA LYS A 200 3.52 27.21 -20.45
C LYS A 200 4.66 26.20 -20.36
N LYS A 201 4.54 25.16 -19.52
CA LYS A 201 5.52 24.07 -19.44
C LYS A 201 5.60 23.27 -20.74
N LEU A 202 4.47 22.97 -21.36
CA LEU A 202 4.41 22.26 -22.64
C LEU A 202 5.05 23.10 -23.76
N ALA A 203 4.71 24.39 -23.84
CA ALA A 203 5.30 25.32 -24.79
C ALA A 203 6.83 25.41 -24.65
N MET A 204 7.35 25.50 -23.42
CA MET A 204 8.80 25.46 -23.17
C MET A 204 9.45 24.16 -23.65
N ARG A 205 8.78 23.03 -23.47
CA ARG A 205 9.27 21.71 -23.89
C ARG A 205 9.32 21.58 -25.41
N ILE A 206 8.31 22.08 -26.10
CA ILE A 206 8.26 22.06 -27.56
C ILE A 206 9.30 23.03 -28.15
N LYS A 207 9.48 24.21 -27.54
CA LYS A 207 10.58 25.14 -27.89
C LYS A 207 11.96 24.50 -27.73
N ALA A 208 12.18 23.74 -26.66
CA ALA A 208 13.43 23.01 -26.44
C ALA A 208 13.69 21.92 -27.50
N LEU A 209 12.67 21.46 -28.22
CA LEU A 209 12.79 20.53 -29.34
C LEU A 209 13.03 21.24 -30.69
N GLY A 210 13.19 22.57 -30.69
CA GLY A 210 13.49 23.36 -31.90
C GLY A 210 12.26 23.88 -32.65
N TYR A 211 11.06 23.73 -32.09
CA TYR A 211 9.82 24.19 -32.72
C TYR A 211 9.34 25.52 -32.13
N GLU A 212 8.85 26.42 -32.97
CA GLU A 212 8.23 27.66 -32.52
C GLU A 212 6.78 27.41 -32.12
N VAL A 213 6.38 27.86 -30.93
CA VAL A 213 5.02 27.65 -30.38
C VAL A 213 4.45 28.95 -29.85
N THR A 214 3.28 29.30 -30.38
CA THR A 214 2.36 30.32 -29.87
C THR A 214 1.18 29.62 -29.19
N VAL A 215 0.98 29.89 -27.89
CA VAL A 215 -0.18 29.38 -27.14
C VAL A 215 -1.17 30.54 -27.04
N THR A 216 -2.27 30.46 -27.78
CA THR A 216 -3.40 31.38 -27.65
C THR A 216 -4.47 30.73 -26.78
N GLU A 217 -4.98 31.49 -25.81
CA GLU A 217 -6.09 31.03 -24.97
C GLU A 217 -7.36 31.03 -25.80
N LYS A 218 -8.12 29.93 -25.72
CA LYS A 218 -9.37 29.80 -26.50
C LYS A 218 -10.40 30.72 -25.84
N VAL A 219 -10.69 31.86 -26.47
CA VAL A 219 -11.78 32.74 -26.05
C VAL A 219 -13.09 31.98 -26.22
N ALA A 220 -13.84 31.84 -25.13
CA ALA A 220 -15.12 31.14 -25.08
C ALA A 220 -16.24 31.98 -25.71
#